data_AF-A0A9C6WG28-F1
#
_entry.id   AF-A0A9C6WG28-F1
#
_cell.length_a   1.000
_cell.length_b   1.000
_cell.length_c   1.000
_cell.angle_alpha   90.00
_cell.angle_beta   90.00
_cell.angle_gamma   90.00
#
_symmetry.space_group_name_H-M   'P 1'
#
loop_
_entity.id
_entity.type
_entity.pdbx_description
1 polymer ?
#
loop_
_entity_poly.entity_id
_entity_poly.type
_entity_poly.pdbx_seq_one_letter_code
_entity_poly.pdbx_strand_id
1 'polypeptide(L)'
;MSARSLRQRPQRKVGEAADDNTGGEADKTKRRGKKKGCYYGNKNTIYDEYGNIRASGLDVCDCMNELCDGCWMECGNCGSTRCGPQCRVNRKFFYESFDHDGKALTIVNKHMTGKV
;
A
#
# COMPACT_ATOMS: atom_id res chain seq x y z
N MET A 1 -24.15 -21.07 3.04
CA MET A 1 -23.33 -20.00 2.42
C MET A 1 -21.94 -20.09 3.04
N SER A 2 -20.94 -20.61 2.33
CA SER A 2 -19.58 -20.70 2.89
C SER A 2 -18.96 -19.31 2.92
N ALA A 3 -18.76 -18.77 4.12
CA ALA A 3 -17.92 -17.59 4.31
C ALA A 3 -16.51 -17.94 3.81
N ARG A 4 -16.09 -17.33 2.70
CA ARG A 4 -14.72 -17.44 2.23
C ARG A 4 -13.85 -16.83 3.32
N SER A 5 -13.08 -17.66 4.02
CA SER A 5 -12.15 -17.21 5.04
C SER A 5 -11.15 -16.25 4.40
N LEU A 6 -11.34 -14.95 4.61
CA LEU A 6 -10.41 -13.92 4.15
C LEU A 6 -9.09 -14.15 4.91
N ARG A 7 -8.05 -14.58 4.20
CA ARG A 7 -6.72 -14.70 4.80
C ARG A 7 -6.27 -13.31 5.20
N GLN A 8 -6.04 -13.10 6.50
CA GLN A 8 -5.45 -11.86 6.97
C GLN A 8 -4.07 -11.68 6.32
N ARG A 9 -3.83 -10.49 5.80
CA ARG A 9 -2.57 -10.15 5.17
C ARG A 9 -1.50 -9.98 6.26
N PRO A 10 -0.32 -10.61 6.14
CA PRO A 10 0.76 -10.41 7.09
C PRO A 10 1.24 -8.95 7.04
N GLN A 11 1.18 -8.25 8.17
CA GLN A 11 1.72 -6.91 8.31
C GLN A 11 3.23 -6.96 8.52
N ARG A 12 3.96 -5.99 7.95
CA ARG A 12 5.38 -5.76 8.27
C ARG A 12 5.49 -5.23 9.70
N LYS A 13 6.50 -5.65 10.46
CA LYS A 13 6.79 -5.05 11.76
C LYS A 13 7.23 -3.60 11.56
N VAL A 14 6.59 -2.68 12.29
CA VAL A 14 6.97 -1.27 12.33
C VAL A 14 8.41 -1.19 12.86
N GLY A 15 9.36 -0.68 12.05
CA GLY A 15 10.76 -0.52 12.44
C GLY A 15 11.79 -1.23 11.54
N GLU A 16 11.39 -2.10 10.61
CA GLU A 16 12.28 -2.59 9.56
C GLU A 16 12.32 -1.58 8.41
N ALA A 17 13.23 -0.60 8.53
CA ALA A 17 13.60 0.25 7.40
C ALA A 17 14.16 -0.64 6.28
N ALA A 18 13.67 -0.46 5.06
CA ALA A 18 14.33 -1.03 3.89
C ALA A 18 15.75 -0.47 3.85
N ASP A 19 16.75 -1.34 3.96
CA ASP A 19 18.16 -1.03 3.72
C ASP A 19 18.26 -0.25 2.40
N ASP A 20 18.58 1.04 2.50
CA ASP A 20 18.89 1.89 1.37
C ASP A 20 20.23 1.39 0.83
N ASN A 21 20.15 0.49 -0.16
CA ASN A 21 21.32 0.04 -0.87
C ASN A 21 21.86 1.21 -1.71
N THR A 22 22.71 2.02 -1.09
CA THR A 22 23.66 2.87 -1.78
C THR A 22 24.67 1.95 -2.49
N GLY A 23 24.45 1.66 -3.78
CA GLY A 23 25.42 0.96 -4.64
C GLY A 23 25.63 1.80 -5.89
N GLY A 24 26.80 2.36 -6.16
CA GLY A 24 28.10 1.67 -6.12
C GLY A 24 28.37 1.13 -7.52
N GLU A 25 29.22 1.83 -8.25
CA GLU A 25 29.63 1.55 -9.63
C GLU A 25 30.41 0.22 -9.74
N ALA A 26 30.31 -0.46 -10.90
CA ALA A 26 31.00 -1.69 -11.34
C ALA A 26 30.55 -3.01 -10.65
N ASP A 27 30.52 -4.21 -11.24
CA ASP A 27 31.19 -4.75 -12.43
C ASP A 27 30.34 -5.90 -13.05
N LYS A 28 30.58 -6.16 -14.34
CA LYS A 28 29.89 -7.14 -15.19
C LYS A 28 30.19 -8.58 -14.74
N THR A 29 29.18 -9.42 -14.44
CA THR A 29 29.19 -10.86 -14.86
C THR A 29 27.87 -11.61 -14.67
N LYS A 30 27.29 -12.00 -15.81
CA LYS A 30 26.46 -13.18 -16.15
C LYS A 30 25.86 -14.03 -15.00
N ARG A 31 24.55 -13.87 -14.73
CA ARG A 31 23.55 -14.97 -14.63
C ARG A 31 22.16 -14.45 -15.03
N ARG A 32 21.68 -14.80 -16.23
CA ARG A 32 20.31 -14.50 -16.72
C ARG A 32 19.30 -15.39 -15.98
N GLY A 33 19.05 -15.11 -14.71
CA GLY A 33 17.84 -15.54 -14.01
C GLY A 33 16.71 -14.61 -14.41
N LYS A 34 15.75 -15.11 -15.18
CA LYS A 34 14.54 -14.37 -15.60
C LYS A 34 13.73 -14.03 -14.34
N LYS A 35 14.01 -12.86 -13.73
CA LYS A 35 13.21 -12.28 -12.64
C LYS A 35 11.79 -12.08 -13.16
N LYS A 36 10.94 -13.10 -12.99
CA LYS A 36 9.50 -12.98 -13.22
C LYS A 36 8.98 -11.94 -12.25
N GLY A 37 8.53 -10.79 -12.78
CA GLY A 37 7.71 -9.83 -12.05
C GLY A 37 8.43 -9.06 -10.96
N CYS A 38 9.59 -8.49 -11.24
CA CYS A 38 9.99 -7.32 -10.46
C CYS A 38 9.09 -6.16 -10.88
N TYR A 39 8.01 -6.01 -10.13
CA TYR A 39 7.24 -4.78 -10.04
C TYR A 39 8.17 -3.71 -9.46
N TYR A 40 9.16 -3.26 -10.23
CA TYR A 40 9.88 -2.02 -9.94
C TYR A 40 8.86 -0.91 -10.15
N GLY A 41 7.95 -0.79 -9.19
CA GLY A 41 6.96 0.27 -9.13
C GLY A 41 7.73 1.56 -9.26
N ASN A 42 7.30 2.39 -10.20
CA ASN A 42 7.85 3.71 -10.40
C ASN A 42 8.06 4.36 -9.02
N LYS A 43 9.29 4.80 -8.69
CA LYS A 43 9.60 5.39 -7.37
C LYS A 43 8.71 6.60 -7.06
N ASN A 44 8.05 7.14 -8.09
CA ASN A 44 7.08 8.22 -8.00
C ASN A 44 5.66 7.79 -7.57
N THR A 45 5.39 6.51 -7.26
CA THR A 45 4.09 6.11 -6.69
C THR A 45 4.09 6.27 -5.17
N ILE A 46 2.90 6.40 -4.59
CA ILE A 46 2.73 6.67 -3.16
C ILE A 46 2.92 5.39 -2.33
N TYR A 47 2.70 4.23 -2.94
CA TYR A 47 2.74 2.93 -2.28
C TYR A 47 3.89 2.06 -2.79
N ASP A 48 4.47 1.27 -1.91
CA ASP A 48 5.46 0.25 -2.24
C ASP A 48 4.83 -0.98 -2.92
N GLU A 49 5.65 -1.96 -3.29
CA GLU A 49 5.24 -3.22 -3.91
C GLU A 49 4.35 -4.11 -3.02
N TYR A 50 4.29 -3.81 -1.72
CA TYR A 50 3.38 -4.42 -0.77
C TYR A 50 2.10 -3.59 -0.61
N GLY A 51 1.98 -2.40 -1.21
CA GLY A 51 0.81 -1.53 -1.02
C GLY A 51 0.82 -0.81 0.33
N ASN A 52 1.98 -0.65 0.95
CA ASN A 52 2.18 0.18 2.13
C ASN A 52 2.58 1.59 1.68
N ILE A 53 2.27 2.61 2.47
CA ILE A 53 2.61 4.00 2.18
C ILE A 53 4.13 4.14 2.22
N ARG A 54 4.78 4.65 1.17
CA ARG A 54 6.24 4.76 1.15
C ARG A 54 6.80 5.71 2.20
N ALA A 55 6.11 6.82 2.45
CA ALA A 55 6.58 7.83 3.40
C ALA A 55 6.60 7.33 4.86
N SER A 56 5.70 6.43 5.24
CA SER A 56 5.56 5.95 6.63
C SER A 56 5.80 4.45 6.81
N GLY A 57 5.82 3.68 5.73
CA GLY A 57 5.87 2.21 5.75
C GLY A 57 4.58 1.53 6.21
N LEU A 58 3.51 2.29 6.52
CA LEU A 58 2.29 1.77 7.14
C LEU A 58 1.31 1.18 6.11
N ASP A 59 0.60 0.12 6.52
CA ASP A 59 -0.55 -0.45 5.79
C ASP A 59 -1.87 0.07 6.38
N VAL A 60 -2.25 1.28 6.00
CA VAL A 60 -3.46 1.96 6.50
C VAL A 60 -4.60 1.73 5.53
N CYS A 61 -5.82 1.38 5.98
CA CYS A 61 -6.99 1.33 5.10
C CYS A 61 -7.28 2.71 4.48
N ASP A 62 -7.95 2.74 3.32
CA ASP A 62 -8.26 3.98 2.62
C ASP A 62 -9.22 4.89 3.44
N CYS A 63 -9.90 4.36 4.48
CA CYS A 63 -10.65 5.12 5.49
C CYS A 63 -9.77 5.70 6.61
N MET A 64 -8.44 5.66 6.47
CA MET A 64 -7.47 6.26 7.41
C MET A 64 -7.41 5.59 8.80
N ASN A 65 -8.01 4.40 8.94
CA ASN A 65 -7.92 3.58 10.15
C ASN A 65 -6.99 2.36 9.92
N GLU A 66 -5.94 2.27 10.73
CA GLU A 66 -4.93 1.21 10.71
C GLU A 66 -5.50 -0.16 11.13
N LEU A 67 -6.46 -0.14 12.06
CA LEU A 67 -7.13 -1.30 12.63
C LEU A 67 -8.40 -1.70 11.85
N CYS A 68 -8.64 -1.10 10.69
CA CYS A 68 -9.83 -1.39 9.90
C CYS A 68 -9.73 -2.78 9.23
N ASP A 69 -10.58 -3.73 9.62
CA ASP A 69 -10.62 -5.05 8.98
C ASP A 69 -11.09 -4.99 7.51
N GLY A 70 -11.77 -3.92 7.12
CA GLY A 70 -12.25 -3.62 5.77
C GLY A 70 -13.57 -2.86 5.84
N CYS A 71 -13.59 -1.64 5.29
CA CYS A 71 -14.76 -0.75 5.33
C CYS A 71 -15.42 -0.56 3.96
N TRP A 72 -14.81 -1.11 2.90
CA TRP A 72 -15.33 -0.98 1.55
C TRP A 72 -16.23 -2.16 1.22
N MET A 73 -17.16 -1.96 0.29
CA MET A 73 -17.79 -3.08 -0.40
C MET A 73 -16.72 -3.90 -1.15
N GLU A 74 -17.06 -5.12 -1.53
CA GLU A 74 -16.15 -6.00 -2.28
C GLU A 74 -15.55 -5.26 -3.48
N CYS A 75 -14.22 -5.13 -3.50
CA CYS A 75 -13.53 -4.42 -4.56
C CYS A 75 -13.66 -5.16 -5.89
N GLY A 76 -14.14 -4.50 -6.95
CA GLY A 76 -14.24 -5.13 -8.28
C GLY A 76 -12.92 -5.62 -8.88
N ASN A 77 -11.78 -5.11 -8.39
CA ASN A 77 -10.45 -5.52 -8.88
C ASN A 77 -9.87 -6.72 -8.11
N CYS A 78 -10.02 -6.79 -6.78
CA CYS A 78 -9.40 -7.84 -5.96
C CYS A 78 -10.36 -8.64 -5.06
N GLY A 79 -11.65 -8.30 -5.04
CA GLY A 79 -12.68 -8.93 -4.20
C GLY A 79 -12.58 -8.66 -2.70
N SER A 80 -11.54 -7.95 -2.25
CA SER A 80 -11.35 -7.61 -0.83
C SER A 80 -12.18 -6.39 -0.43
N THR A 81 -12.58 -6.34 0.85
CA THR A 81 -13.17 -5.16 1.51
C THR A 81 -12.12 -4.20 2.10
N ARG A 82 -10.83 -4.60 2.06
CA ARG A 82 -9.66 -3.78 2.39
C ARG A 82 -8.66 -3.85 1.23
N CYS A 83 -8.40 -2.71 0.57
CA CYS A 83 -7.46 -2.63 -0.54
C CYS A 83 -6.05 -3.04 -0.09
N GLY A 84 -5.42 -3.96 -0.84
CA GLY A 84 -4.06 -4.43 -0.62
C GLY A 84 -3.11 -4.08 -1.78
N PRO A 85 -1.99 -4.82 -1.93
CA PRO A 85 -0.97 -4.53 -2.94
C PRO A 85 -1.54 -4.43 -4.36
N GLN A 86 -2.42 -5.38 -4.72
CA GLN A 86 -3.12 -5.42 -6.02
C GLN A 86 -3.80 -4.11 -6.41
N CYS A 87 -4.39 -3.39 -5.46
CA CYS A 87 -5.09 -2.13 -5.72
C CYS A 87 -4.23 -0.88 -5.53
N ARG A 88 -3.14 -0.99 -4.77
CA ARG A 88 -2.34 0.17 -4.32
C ARG A 88 -1.05 0.38 -5.08
N VAL A 89 -0.42 -0.70 -5.56
CA VAL A 89 0.94 -0.62 -6.11
C VAL A 89 1.03 0.27 -7.37
N ASN A 90 -0.06 0.38 -8.13
CA ASN A 90 -0.18 1.29 -9.29
C ASN A 90 -0.87 2.61 -9.01
N ARG A 91 -1.33 2.81 -7.78
CA ARG A 91 -2.13 3.99 -7.44
C ARG A 91 -1.20 5.20 -7.34
N LYS A 92 -1.58 6.27 -8.06
CA LYS A 92 -0.85 7.53 -8.10
C LYS A 92 -1.40 8.60 -7.14
N PHE A 93 -2.47 8.27 -6.41
CA PHE A 93 -3.14 9.18 -5.50
C PHE A 93 -3.28 8.56 -4.11
N PHE A 94 -3.42 9.44 -3.12
CA PHE A 94 -3.76 9.12 -1.74
C PHE A 94 -5.03 9.89 -1.40
N TYR A 95 -5.90 9.32 -0.57
CA TYR A 95 -7.07 10.07 -0.12
C TYR A 95 -6.63 11.18 0.82
N GLU A 96 -7.07 12.41 0.60
CA GLU A 96 -6.71 13.55 1.45
C GLU A 96 -7.67 13.69 2.62
N SER A 97 -8.95 13.52 2.36
CA SER A 97 -10.02 13.50 3.35
C SER A 97 -11.22 12.70 2.82
N PHE A 98 -12.16 12.37 3.70
CA PHE A 98 -13.49 11.95 3.31
C PHE A 98 -14.54 12.47 4.28
N ASP A 99 -15.73 12.73 3.75
CA ASP A 99 -16.87 13.19 4.50
C ASP A 99 -17.83 12.04 4.77
N HIS A 100 -18.41 12.02 5.97
CA HIS A 100 -19.48 11.10 6.29
C HIS A 100 -20.82 11.70 5.91
N ASP A 101 -21.50 11.04 4.96
CA ASP A 101 -22.84 11.47 4.55
C ASP A 101 -23.81 11.55 5.74
N GLY A 102 -24.62 12.59 5.77
CA GLY A 102 -25.55 12.88 6.86
C GLY A 102 -24.90 13.30 8.19
N LYS A 103 -23.58 13.51 8.24
CA LYS A 103 -22.88 14.00 9.44
C LYS A 103 -22.01 15.21 9.07
N ALA A 104 -21.94 16.21 9.95
CA ALA A 104 -20.93 17.26 9.87
C ALA A 104 -19.57 16.74 10.38
N LEU A 105 -19.09 15.65 9.77
CA LEU A 105 -17.86 14.95 10.16
C LEU A 105 -16.98 14.71 8.93
N THR A 106 -15.84 15.38 8.91
CA THR A 106 -14.78 15.22 7.92
C THR A 106 -13.57 14.57 8.58
N ILE A 107 -13.07 13.48 8.00
CA ILE A 107 -11.84 12.83 8.45
C ILE A 107 -10.72 13.23 7.47
N VAL A 108 -9.67 13.85 8.01
CA VAL A 108 -8.49 14.28 7.24
C VAL A 108 -7.37 13.25 7.40
N ASN A 109 -6.65 13.01 6.32
CA ASN A 109 -5.61 12.00 6.29
C ASN A 109 -4.36 12.41 7.06
N LYS A 110 -4.23 11.87 8.27
CA LYS A 110 -3.06 12.06 9.14
C LYS A 110 -1.75 11.49 8.58
N HIS A 111 -1.80 10.68 7.51
CA HIS A 111 -0.63 10.04 6.91
C HIS A 111 -0.07 10.77 5.68
N MET A 112 -0.65 11.91 5.30
CA MET A 112 -0.05 12.81 4.30
C MET A 112 1.03 13.69 4.94
N THR A 113 2.16 13.08 5.32
CA THR A 113 3.32 13.80 5.83
C THR A 113 4.24 14.18 4.69
N GLY A 114 3.88 15.21 3.93
CA GLY A 114 4.73 15.76 2.87
C GLY A 114 3.95 16.67 1.92
N LYS A 115 4.28 17.96 1.92
CA LYS A 115 3.81 18.95 0.94
C LYS A 115 4.13 18.43 -0.48
N VAL A 116 3.17 18.62 -1.38
CA VAL A 116 3.32 18.46 -2.84
C VAL A 116 4.52 19.26 -3.34
#